data_AF-R1C9A8-F1
#
_entry.id   AF-R1C9A8-F1
#
_cell.length_a   1.000
_cell.length_b   1.000
_cell.length_c   1.000
_cell.angle_alpha   90.00
_cell.angle_beta   90.00
_cell.angle_gamma   90.00
#
_symmetry.space_group_name_H-M   'P 1'
#
loop_
_entity.id
_entity.type
_entity.pdbx_description
1 polymer ?
#
loop_
_entity_poly.entity_id
_entity_poly.type
_entity_poly.pdbx_seq_one_letter_code
_entity_poly.pdbx_strand_id
1 'polypeptide(L)'
;MRQTTLRGITGAARSGPASPTRAAADPHDMQRFASKQALDHDRAVRELKDGRKAGCWSWWIFPTPPFIRNGERVGSPINQVYELADDAEGLAYLLFRDGQLRSNYLAVLDAMSGSLEEGVEPRRLLGIDVPRAVASVRYFSHLATLGDGDEALRDGCERALGLLVPDDSADAGGGGGRQQKRAHPG
;
A
#
# COMPACT_ATOMS: atom_id res chain seq x y z
N MET A 1 39.78 -31.13 68.33
CA MET A 1 38.48 -30.51 68.67
C MET A 1 38.03 -29.70 67.44
N ARG A 2 37.03 -30.18 66.68
CA ARG A 2 35.67 -29.57 66.50
C ARG A 2 35.75 -28.14 65.88
N GLN A 3 35.14 -27.77 64.75
CA GLN A 3 33.91 -28.20 64.08
C GLN A 3 33.86 -27.87 62.57
N THR A 4 33.08 -28.69 61.86
CA THR A 4 32.35 -28.52 60.60
C THR A 4 31.56 -27.20 60.46
N THR A 5 31.42 -26.64 59.24
CA THR A 5 30.12 -26.23 58.64
C THR A 5 30.23 -26.06 57.10
N LEU A 6 29.34 -26.77 56.39
CA LEU A 6 28.93 -26.62 54.99
C LEU A 6 27.59 -25.85 54.94
N ARG A 7 27.39 -24.96 53.96
CA ARG A 7 26.12 -24.63 53.26
C ARG A 7 26.41 -23.48 52.27
N GLY A 8 26.11 -23.62 50.97
CA GLY A 8 24.85 -23.18 50.33
C GLY A 8 24.95 -21.68 50.05
N ILE A 9 24.65 -21.09 48.88
CA ILE A 9 23.37 -21.01 48.17
C ILE A 9 23.64 -20.21 46.86
N THR A 10 23.28 -20.77 45.70
CA THR A 10 22.17 -20.32 44.82
C THR A 10 22.50 -19.17 43.88
N GLY A 11 22.45 -19.47 42.59
CA GLY A 11 22.56 -18.50 41.50
C GLY A 11 21.46 -17.46 41.51
N ALA A 12 21.81 -16.24 41.12
CA ALA A 12 20.87 -15.23 40.66
C ALA A 12 21.10 -15.05 39.16
N ALA A 13 20.37 -15.83 38.35
CA ALA A 13 20.16 -15.46 36.97
C ALA A 13 19.38 -14.13 37.00
N ARG A 14 20.02 -13.05 36.57
CA ARG A 14 19.38 -11.75 36.38
C ARG A 14 18.35 -11.94 35.27
N SER A 15 17.07 -12.09 35.64
CA SER A 15 15.97 -11.97 34.71
C SER A 15 15.97 -10.55 34.17
N GLY A 16 16.46 -10.37 32.95
CA GLY A 16 16.23 -9.14 32.19
C GLY A 16 14.73 -8.96 31.95
N PRO A 17 14.26 -7.73 31.67
CA PRO A 17 12.86 -7.52 31.33
C PRO A 17 12.50 -8.43 30.15
N ALA A 18 11.42 -9.19 30.30
CA ALA A 18 10.90 -10.05 29.24
C ALA A 18 10.65 -9.18 28.00
N SER A 19 11.24 -9.54 26.87
CA SER A 19 10.96 -8.89 25.59
C SER A 19 9.45 -8.91 25.36
N PRO A 20 8.85 -7.79 24.88
CA PRO A 20 7.43 -7.75 24.63
C PRO A 20 7.02 -8.91 23.72
N THR A 21 5.90 -9.55 24.05
CA THR A 21 5.32 -10.57 23.17
C THR A 21 5.00 -9.93 21.82
N ARG A 22 5.11 -10.70 20.73
CA ARG A 22 4.87 -10.20 19.36
C ARG A 22 3.52 -9.49 19.22
N ALA A 23 2.48 -9.93 19.92
CA ALA A 23 1.17 -9.28 19.94
C ALA A 23 1.16 -7.90 20.64
N ALA A 24 2.05 -7.66 21.61
CA ALA A 24 2.19 -6.34 22.24
C ALA A 24 2.99 -5.36 21.36
N ALA A 25 3.91 -5.87 20.54
CA ALA A 25 4.70 -5.06 19.60
C ALA A 25 3.96 -4.79 18.28
N ASP A 26 3.07 -5.70 17.87
CA ASP A 26 2.30 -5.63 16.64
C ASP A 26 0.83 -6.04 16.88
N PRO A 27 0.03 -5.18 17.55
CA PRO A 27 -1.34 -5.50 17.95
C PRO A 27 -2.30 -5.65 16.76
N HIS A 28 -1.92 -5.13 15.60
CA HIS A 28 -2.71 -5.21 14.37
C HIS A 28 -2.14 -6.23 13.37
N ASP A 29 -1.12 -7.03 13.72
CA ASP A 29 -0.47 -8.00 12.81
C ASP A 29 0.00 -7.39 11.47
N MET A 30 0.63 -6.21 11.52
CA MET A 30 1.28 -5.54 10.38
C MET A 30 2.40 -6.39 9.76
N GLN A 31 2.98 -7.31 10.53
CA GLN A 31 3.94 -8.29 10.03
C GLN A 31 3.38 -9.09 8.84
N ARG A 32 2.06 -9.27 8.71
CA ARG A 32 1.45 -9.95 7.56
C ARG A 32 1.73 -9.24 6.24
N PHE A 33 1.72 -7.90 6.24
CA PHE A 33 2.08 -7.08 5.08
C PHE A 33 3.59 -7.09 4.88
N ALA A 34 4.36 -6.80 5.95
CA ALA A 34 5.81 -6.67 5.88
C ALA A 34 6.47 -7.94 5.33
N SER A 35 6.02 -9.11 5.76
CA SER A 35 6.56 -10.39 5.31
C SER A 35 6.32 -10.66 3.82
N LYS A 36 5.22 -10.15 3.25
CA LYS A 36 4.96 -10.28 1.81
C LYS A 36 5.68 -9.21 1.00
N GLN A 37 5.71 -7.98 1.49
CA GLN A 37 6.44 -6.90 0.83
C GLN A 37 7.95 -7.18 0.77
N ALA A 38 8.51 -7.82 1.80
CA ALA A 38 9.90 -8.27 1.78
C ALA A 38 10.24 -9.20 0.59
N LEU A 39 9.24 -9.88 0.01
CA LEU A 39 9.42 -10.77 -1.14
C LEU A 39 9.08 -10.08 -2.47
N ASP A 40 8.04 -9.24 -2.49
CA ASP A 40 7.44 -8.75 -3.73
C ASP A 40 7.68 -7.27 -4.01
N HIS A 41 8.11 -6.45 -3.04
CA HIS A 41 8.18 -4.99 -3.19
C HIS A 41 9.12 -4.55 -4.33
N ASP A 42 10.36 -5.03 -4.33
CA ASP A 42 11.34 -4.71 -5.38
C ASP A 42 10.85 -5.10 -6.77
N ARG A 43 10.12 -6.22 -6.86
CA ARG A 43 9.50 -6.69 -8.09
C ARG A 43 8.33 -5.79 -8.50
N ALA A 44 7.46 -5.44 -7.57
CA ALA A 44 6.31 -4.58 -7.81
C ALA A 44 6.75 -3.19 -8.32
N VAL A 45 7.74 -2.57 -7.65
CA VAL A 45 8.31 -1.28 -8.08
C VAL A 45 8.89 -1.37 -9.49
N ARG A 46 9.63 -2.45 -9.80
CA ARG A 46 10.19 -2.66 -11.13
C ARG A 46 9.11 -2.84 -12.20
N GLU A 47 8.13 -3.70 -11.94
CA GLU A 47 7.01 -3.93 -12.86
C GLU A 47 6.20 -2.65 -13.13
N LEU A 48 6.02 -1.81 -12.10
CA LEU A 48 5.37 -0.51 -12.25
C LEU A 48 6.20 0.41 -13.14
N LYS A 49 7.51 0.56 -12.88
CA LYS A 49 8.43 1.36 -13.70
C LYS A 49 8.52 0.87 -15.14
N ASP A 50 8.45 -0.44 -15.35
CA ASP A 50 8.42 -1.07 -16.69
C ASP A 50 7.07 -0.89 -17.40
N GLY A 51 6.10 -0.20 -16.77
CA GLY A 51 4.82 0.15 -17.36
C GLY A 51 3.80 -0.98 -17.36
N ARG A 52 4.04 -2.09 -16.64
CA ARG A 52 3.11 -3.23 -16.58
C ARG A 52 3.32 -4.14 -15.38
N LYS A 53 2.30 -4.21 -14.54
CA LYS A 53 2.11 -5.25 -13.52
C LYS A 53 1.96 -6.63 -14.16
N ALA A 54 2.73 -7.59 -13.67
CA ALA A 54 2.70 -9.00 -14.06
C ALA A 54 2.53 -9.97 -12.87
N GLY A 55 2.87 -9.55 -11.64
CA GLY A 55 2.80 -10.39 -10.45
C GLY A 55 1.45 -10.35 -9.70
N CYS A 56 1.26 -11.29 -8.78
CA CYS A 56 0.06 -11.41 -7.94
C CYS A 56 0.28 -10.78 -6.55
N TRP A 57 0.62 -9.50 -6.51
CA TRP A 57 1.04 -8.80 -5.27
C TRP A 57 0.12 -7.66 -4.83
N SER A 58 -0.95 -7.35 -5.58
CA SER A 58 -1.72 -6.11 -5.38
C SER A 58 -2.37 -6.00 -3.99
N TRP A 59 -2.72 -7.11 -3.33
CA TRP A 59 -3.36 -7.08 -2.01
C TRP A 59 -2.48 -6.48 -0.90
N TRP A 60 -1.20 -6.81 -0.85
CA TRP A 60 -0.29 -6.31 0.19
C TRP A 60 0.51 -5.08 -0.23
N ILE A 61 0.52 -4.72 -1.52
CA ILE A 61 1.13 -3.48 -2.03
C ILE A 61 0.11 -2.34 -2.12
N PHE A 62 -1.15 -2.65 -2.46
CA PHE A 62 -2.29 -1.74 -2.41
C PHE A 62 -3.35 -2.25 -1.42
N PRO A 63 -3.09 -2.22 -0.10
CA PRO A 63 -4.11 -2.55 0.90
C PRO A 63 -5.32 -1.64 0.76
N THR A 64 -6.50 -2.20 1.03
CA THR A 64 -7.78 -1.49 0.95
C THR A 64 -8.56 -1.67 2.24
N PRO A 65 -9.50 -0.77 2.57
CA PRO A 65 -10.50 -1.08 3.59
C PRO A 65 -11.38 -2.27 3.16
N PRO A 66 -12.16 -2.87 4.06
CA PRO A 66 -13.03 -3.99 3.74
C PRO A 66 -14.06 -3.56 2.70
N PHE A 67 -14.29 -4.39 1.70
CA PHE A 67 -15.33 -4.11 0.71
C PHE A 67 -16.67 -4.63 1.22
N ILE A 68 -17.57 -3.71 1.56
CA ILE A 68 -18.90 -4.03 2.08
C ILE A 68 -19.95 -3.81 0.99
N ARG A 69 -20.78 -4.81 0.74
CA ARG A 69 -21.93 -4.73 -0.17
C ARG A 69 -23.16 -5.29 0.54
N ASN A 70 -24.25 -4.52 0.58
CA ASN A 70 -25.48 -4.88 1.29
C ASN A 70 -25.28 -5.25 2.78
N GLY A 71 -24.31 -4.60 3.45
CA GLY A 71 -23.97 -4.89 4.84
C GLY A 71 -23.08 -6.12 5.05
N GLU A 72 -22.75 -6.85 3.98
CA GLU A 72 -21.88 -8.03 4.05
C GLU A 72 -20.49 -7.74 3.47
N ARG A 73 -19.47 -8.33 4.08
CA ARG A 73 -18.11 -8.29 3.56
C ARG A 73 -18.01 -9.19 2.33
N VAL A 74 -17.61 -8.63 1.20
CA VAL A 74 -17.48 -9.34 -0.06
C VAL A 74 -16.05 -9.26 -0.58
N GLY A 75 -15.58 -10.31 -1.25
CA GLY A 75 -14.22 -10.41 -1.76
C GLY A 75 -13.68 -11.83 -1.66
N SER A 76 -12.50 -12.05 -2.24
CA SER A 76 -11.80 -13.32 -2.08
C SER A 76 -11.26 -13.49 -0.65
N PRO A 77 -10.98 -14.72 -0.19
CA PRO A 77 -10.34 -14.95 1.11
C PRO A 77 -9.03 -14.17 1.26
N ILE A 78 -8.24 -14.05 0.20
CA ILE A 78 -6.99 -13.27 0.23
C ILE A 78 -7.24 -11.76 0.38
N ASN A 79 -8.38 -11.23 -0.07
CA ASN A 79 -8.74 -9.84 0.21
C ASN A 79 -8.97 -9.62 1.70
N GLN A 80 -9.65 -10.56 2.37
CA GLN A 80 -9.95 -10.47 3.80
C GLN A 80 -8.70 -10.55 4.67
N VAL A 81 -7.66 -11.25 4.22
CA VAL A 81 -6.38 -11.34 4.92
C VAL A 81 -5.59 -10.01 4.86
N TYR A 82 -5.72 -9.27 3.76
CA TYR A 82 -4.89 -8.09 3.47
C TYR A 82 -5.68 -6.78 3.37
N GLU A 83 -6.91 -6.75 3.87
CA GLU A 83 -7.61 -5.50 4.12
C GLU A 83 -7.18 -4.88 5.46
N LEU A 84 -7.39 -3.58 5.58
CA LEU A 84 -7.20 -2.79 6.79
C LEU A 84 -8.58 -2.51 7.38
N ALA A 85 -8.92 -3.13 8.50
CA ALA A 85 -10.28 -3.21 9.02
C ALA A 85 -10.87 -1.83 9.38
N ASP A 86 -10.04 -0.93 9.87
CA ASP A 86 -10.41 0.42 10.29
C ASP A 86 -9.22 1.39 10.20
N ASP A 87 -9.48 2.67 10.47
CA ASP A 87 -8.47 3.74 10.42
C ASP A 87 -7.35 3.53 11.46
N ALA A 88 -7.61 2.90 12.60
CA ALA A 88 -6.57 2.61 13.58
C ALA A 88 -5.57 1.60 13.03
N GLU A 89 -6.05 0.55 12.38
CA GLU A 89 -5.21 -0.42 11.68
C GLU A 89 -4.47 0.20 10.48
N GLY A 90 -5.13 1.09 9.72
CA GLY A 90 -4.48 1.83 8.64
C GLY A 90 -3.37 2.77 9.12
N LEU A 91 -3.56 3.46 10.24
CA LEU A 91 -2.52 4.26 10.88
C LEU A 91 -1.39 3.37 11.42
N ALA A 92 -1.71 2.21 11.98
CA ALA A 92 -0.70 1.24 12.40
C ALA A 92 0.17 0.78 11.22
N TYR A 93 -0.41 0.55 10.04
CA TYR A 93 0.34 0.25 8.81
C TYR A 93 1.34 1.35 8.47
N LEU A 94 0.95 2.63 8.55
CA LEU A 94 1.83 3.75 8.25
C LEU A 94 2.94 3.95 9.29
N LEU A 95 2.67 3.62 10.56
CA LEU A 95 3.62 3.77 11.65
C LEU A 95 4.55 2.56 11.81
N PHE A 96 4.24 1.42 11.19
CA PHE A 96 4.99 0.18 11.34
C PHE A 96 6.39 0.27 10.70
N ARG A 97 7.42 0.29 11.56
CA ARG A 97 8.82 0.47 11.14
C ARG A 97 9.51 -0.84 10.76
N ASP A 98 9.10 -1.96 11.35
CA ASP A 98 9.66 -3.31 11.11
C ASP A 98 9.20 -3.88 9.77
N GLY A 99 9.63 -3.27 8.68
CA GLY A 99 9.20 -3.61 7.32
C GLY A 99 8.99 -2.40 6.41
N GLN A 100 9.13 -1.18 6.97
CA GLN A 100 9.16 0.06 6.19
C GLN A 100 7.89 0.27 5.33
N LEU A 101 6.72 -0.14 5.82
CA LEU A 101 5.46 -0.22 5.06
C LEU A 101 5.05 1.13 4.43
N ARG A 102 5.21 2.23 5.18
CA ARG A 102 4.96 3.59 4.67
C ARG A 102 5.88 3.96 3.51
N SER A 103 7.20 3.82 3.68
CA SER A 103 8.15 4.15 2.61
C SER A 103 8.01 3.22 1.40
N ASN A 104 7.64 1.96 1.63
CA ASN A 104 7.32 1.03 0.55
C ASN A 104 6.11 1.50 -0.26
N TYR A 105 5.07 1.97 0.43
CA TYR A 105 3.88 2.51 -0.22
C TYR A 105 4.21 3.78 -1.02
N LEU A 106 4.98 4.71 -0.46
CA LEU A 106 5.45 5.90 -1.18
C LEU A 106 6.26 5.56 -2.43
N ALA A 107 7.16 4.56 -2.36
CA ALA A 107 7.94 4.11 -3.52
C ALA A 107 7.05 3.50 -4.62
N VAL A 108 5.97 2.84 -4.23
CA VAL A 108 4.97 2.29 -5.17
C VAL A 108 4.15 3.41 -5.81
N LEU A 109 3.72 4.42 -5.04
CA LEU A 109 3.06 5.61 -5.58
C LEU A 109 3.95 6.30 -6.60
N ASP A 110 5.22 6.53 -6.26
CA ASP A 110 6.16 7.21 -7.15
C ASP A 110 6.40 6.43 -8.45
N ALA A 111 6.66 5.12 -8.35
CA ALA A 111 6.85 4.25 -9.51
C ALA A 111 5.61 4.20 -10.41
N MET A 112 4.43 4.07 -9.82
CA MET A 112 3.16 4.05 -10.55
C MET A 112 2.91 5.39 -11.24
N SER A 113 2.99 6.50 -10.51
CA SER A 113 2.74 7.84 -11.05
C SER A 113 3.75 8.21 -12.14
N GLY A 114 5.03 7.85 -11.99
CA GLY A 114 6.04 8.10 -13.02
C GLY A 114 5.68 7.46 -14.36
N SER A 115 5.27 6.19 -14.36
CA SER A 115 4.84 5.52 -15.60
C SER A 115 3.54 6.08 -16.16
N LEU A 116 2.59 6.49 -15.31
CA LEU A 116 1.36 7.13 -15.78
C LEU A 116 1.65 8.50 -16.44
N GLU A 117 2.59 9.28 -15.88
CA GLU A 117 3.05 10.56 -16.46
C GLU A 117 3.77 10.40 -17.80
N GLU A 118 4.47 9.27 -18.00
CA GLU A 118 5.04 8.88 -19.29
C GLU A 118 3.98 8.44 -20.32
N GLY A 119 2.69 8.45 -19.95
CA GLY A 119 1.58 8.12 -20.82
C GLY A 119 1.21 6.64 -20.85
N VAL A 120 1.67 5.84 -19.88
CA VAL A 120 1.17 4.46 -19.73
C VAL A 120 -0.25 4.51 -19.20
N GLU A 121 -1.21 4.02 -19.99
CA GLU A 121 -2.61 3.93 -19.59
C GLU A 121 -2.80 3.12 -18.28
N PRO A 122 -3.62 3.57 -17.30
CA PRO A 122 -3.85 2.86 -16.04
C PRO A 122 -4.22 1.39 -16.19
N ARG A 123 -5.10 1.07 -17.17
CA ARG A 123 -5.48 -0.33 -17.48
C ARG A 123 -4.34 -1.15 -18.07
N ARG A 124 -3.41 -0.52 -18.80
CA ARG A 124 -2.21 -1.20 -19.31
C ARG A 124 -1.23 -1.46 -18.16
N LEU A 125 -1.08 -0.50 -17.25
CA LEU A 125 -0.19 -0.58 -16.10
C LEU A 125 -0.65 -1.62 -15.07
N LEU A 126 -1.90 -1.52 -14.60
CA LEU A 126 -2.40 -2.29 -13.46
C LEU A 126 -3.39 -3.39 -13.85
N GLY A 127 -3.89 -3.40 -15.08
CA GLY A 127 -4.86 -4.38 -15.55
C GLY A 127 -6.17 -4.32 -14.77
N ILE A 128 -6.57 -5.46 -14.21
CA ILE A 128 -7.80 -5.59 -13.41
C ILE A 128 -7.68 -4.93 -12.04
N ASP A 129 -6.48 -4.58 -11.59
CA ASP A 129 -6.23 -4.04 -10.26
C ASP A 129 -6.41 -2.50 -10.18
N VAL A 130 -6.74 -1.81 -11.28
CA VAL A 130 -7.00 -0.36 -11.26
C VAL A 130 -7.99 0.04 -10.16
N PRO A 131 -9.17 -0.61 -9.99
CA PRO A 131 -10.10 -0.24 -8.93
C PRO A 131 -9.52 -0.43 -7.52
N ARG A 132 -8.66 -1.44 -7.32
CA ARG A 132 -7.98 -1.66 -6.03
C ARG A 132 -6.98 -0.54 -5.76
N ALA A 133 -6.15 -0.18 -6.74
CA ALA A 133 -5.20 0.91 -6.59
C ALA A 133 -5.94 2.22 -6.25
N VAL A 134 -7.01 2.56 -6.97
CA VAL A 134 -7.83 3.74 -6.66
C VAL A 134 -8.40 3.69 -5.23
N ALA A 135 -8.97 2.55 -4.82
CA ALA A 135 -9.51 2.39 -3.46
C ALA A 135 -8.43 2.54 -2.39
N SER A 136 -7.25 1.94 -2.62
CA SER A 136 -6.10 2.04 -1.72
C SER A 136 -5.62 3.49 -1.60
N VAL A 137 -5.38 4.16 -2.73
CA VAL A 137 -4.85 5.53 -2.75
C VAL A 137 -5.84 6.52 -2.10
N ARG A 138 -7.15 6.38 -2.36
CA ARG A 138 -8.18 7.18 -1.66
C ARG A 138 -8.17 6.97 -0.15
N TYR A 139 -8.03 5.72 0.27
CA TYR A 139 -7.99 5.38 1.69
C TYR A 139 -6.76 5.98 2.38
N PHE A 140 -5.57 5.82 1.79
CA PHE A 140 -4.35 6.41 2.35
C PHE A 140 -4.31 7.94 2.26
N SER A 141 -4.95 8.54 1.25
CA SER A 141 -5.18 9.99 1.18
C SER A 141 -6.01 10.48 2.38
N HIS A 142 -7.10 9.77 2.72
CA HIS A 142 -7.90 10.05 3.92
C HIS A 142 -7.06 9.92 5.19
N LEU A 143 -6.31 8.83 5.36
CA LEU A 143 -5.44 8.63 6.52
C LEU A 143 -4.39 9.75 6.67
N ALA A 144 -3.86 10.28 5.55
CA ALA A 144 -2.90 11.38 5.55
C ALA A 144 -3.47 12.73 6.07
N THR A 145 -4.79 12.82 6.26
CA THR A 145 -5.46 13.98 6.87
C THR A 145 -5.73 13.82 8.36
N LEU A 146 -5.52 12.62 8.93
CA LEU A 146 -5.74 12.35 10.34
C LEU A 146 -4.53 12.80 11.19
N GLY A 147 -4.80 13.30 12.40
CA GLY A 147 -3.77 13.74 13.34
C GLY A 147 -2.95 14.94 12.84
N ASP A 148 -1.63 14.89 13.03
CA ASP A 148 -0.70 15.91 12.53
C ASP A 148 -0.51 15.85 10.99
N GLY A 149 -1.08 14.83 10.34
CA GLY A 149 -1.04 14.62 8.91
C GLY A 149 0.30 14.11 8.38
N ASP A 150 0.28 13.60 7.15
CA ASP A 150 1.46 13.13 6.43
C ASP A 150 1.49 13.76 5.04
N GLU A 151 2.19 14.89 4.91
CA GLU A 151 2.23 15.69 3.67
C GLU A 151 2.77 14.88 2.49
N ALA A 152 3.86 14.14 2.67
CA ALA A 152 4.45 13.34 1.58
C ALA A 152 3.50 12.23 1.11
N LEU A 153 2.76 11.60 2.02
CA LEU A 153 1.73 10.64 1.66
C LEU A 153 0.55 11.30 0.95
N ARG A 154 0.09 12.45 1.46
CA ARG A 154 -1.00 13.23 0.86
C ARG A 154 -0.66 13.62 -0.58
N ASP A 155 0.47 14.27 -0.78
CA ASP A 155 0.93 14.73 -2.09
C ASP A 155 1.10 13.56 -3.08
N GLY A 156 1.70 12.46 -2.61
CA GLY A 156 1.84 11.25 -3.41
C GLY A 156 0.49 10.64 -3.80
N CYS A 157 -0.47 10.60 -2.88
CA CYS A 157 -1.80 10.10 -3.15
C CYS A 157 -2.60 11.01 -4.08
N GLU A 158 -2.54 12.34 -3.90
CA GLU A 158 -3.21 13.31 -4.77
C GLU A 158 -2.68 13.21 -6.21
N ARG A 159 -1.35 13.17 -6.38
CA ARG A 159 -0.70 12.93 -7.67
C ARG A 159 -1.19 11.64 -8.31
N ALA A 160 -1.16 10.53 -7.57
CA ALA A 160 -1.62 9.23 -8.08
C ALA A 160 -3.11 9.24 -8.48
N LEU A 161 -3.99 9.90 -7.71
CA LEU A 161 -5.42 9.94 -7.99
C LEU A 161 -5.73 10.71 -9.27
N GLY A 162 -5.09 11.87 -9.48
CA GLY A 162 -5.28 12.66 -10.71
C GLY A 162 -4.88 11.91 -11.98
N LEU A 163 -3.95 10.94 -11.87
CA LEU A 163 -3.49 10.11 -12.98
C LEU A 163 -4.32 8.83 -13.17
N LEU A 164 -4.83 8.25 -12.09
CA LEU A 164 -5.63 7.01 -12.13
C LEU A 164 -7.09 7.25 -12.52
N VAL A 165 -7.63 8.40 -12.14
CA VAL A 165 -9.00 8.83 -12.42
C VAL A 165 -8.95 10.26 -12.95
N PRO A 166 -8.42 10.47 -14.18
CA PRO A 166 -8.41 11.80 -14.77
C PRO A 166 -9.85 12.31 -14.84
N ASP A 167 -10.09 13.55 -14.43
CA ASP A 167 -11.41 14.16 -14.51
C ASP A 167 -11.90 14.10 -15.97
N ASP A 168 -13.04 13.43 -16.20
CA ASP A 168 -13.73 13.35 -17.51
C ASP A 168 -14.08 14.73 -18.11
N SER A 169 -13.80 15.83 -17.39
CA SER A 169 -14.10 17.19 -17.81
C SER A 169 -13.07 17.81 -18.77
N ALA A 170 -11.91 17.18 -18.98
CA ALA A 170 -10.86 17.71 -19.86
C ALA A 170 -11.01 17.31 -21.34
N ASP A 171 -11.86 16.33 -21.69
CA ASP A 171 -11.87 15.70 -23.03
C ASP A 171 -13.07 16.10 -23.93
N ALA A 172 -13.80 17.15 -23.57
CA ALA A 172 -14.91 17.68 -24.38
C ALA A 172 -14.48 18.66 -25.50
N GLY A 173 -13.22 18.68 -25.93
CA GLY A 173 -12.70 19.73 -26.82
C GLY A 173 -11.56 19.33 -27.75
N GLY A 174 -11.73 18.32 -28.61
CA GLY A 174 -10.63 17.88 -29.49
C GLY A 174 -10.98 17.16 -30.79
N GLY A 175 -12.21 17.24 -31.30
CA GLY A 175 -12.64 16.54 -32.53
C GLY A 175 -12.45 17.35 -33.83
N GLY A 176 -11.28 17.93 -34.07
CA GLY A 176 -10.96 18.72 -35.27
C GLY A 176 -10.55 17.87 -36.48
N GLY A 177 -11.49 17.16 -37.11
CA GLY A 177 -11.25 16.39 -38.34
C GLY A 177 -11.83 17.05 -39.59
N ARG A 178 -11.15 18.04 -40.18
CA ARG A 178 -11.48 18.57 -41.52
C ARG A 178 -11.18 17.52 -42.61
N GLN A 179 -12.23 16.94 -43.20
CA GLN A 179 -12.11 16.32 -44.53
C GLN A 179 -12.04 17.42 -45.60
N GLN A 180 -10.86 17.60 -46.19
CA GLN A 180 -10.73 18.36 -47.43
C GLN A 180 -11.25 17.51 -48.59
N LYS A 181 -12.44 17.83 -49.09
CA LYS A 181 -12.91 17.40 -50.41
C LYS A 181 -12.01 18.04 -51.47
N ARG A 182 -11.17 17.23 -52.11
CA ARG A 182 -10.48 17.57 -53.35
C ARG A 182 -11.52 17.66 -54.47
N ALA A 183 -11.67 18.83 -55.06
CA ALA A 183 -12.36 19.00 -56.33
C ALA A 183 -11.52 18.40 -57.46
N HIS A 184 -12.14 17.61 -58.34
CA HIS A 184 -11.60 17.22 -59.64
C HIS A 184 -12.02 18.25 -60.70
N PRO A 185 -11.12 18.74 -61.55
CA PRO A 185 -11.50 19.50 -62.74
C PRO A 185 -11.90 18.54 -63.86
N GLY A 186 -13.01 18.85 -64.53
CA GLY A 186 -13.35 18.40 -65.87
C GLY A 186 -13.20 19.56 -66.84
#